data_AF-A0AAC8VKM5-F1
#
_entry.id   AF-A0AAC8VKM5-F1
#
_cell.length_a   1.000
_cell.length_b   1.000
_cell.length_c   1.000
_cell.angle_alpha   90.00
_cell.angle_beta   90.00
_cell.angle_gamma   90.00
#
_symmetry.space_group_name_H-M   'P 1'
#
loop_
_entity.id
_entity.type
_entity.pdbx_description
1 polymer ?
#
loop_
_entity_poly.entity_id
_entity_poly.type
_entity_poly.pdbx_seq_one_letter_code
_entity_poly.pdbx_strand_id
1 'polypeptide(L)'
;MECAASRHVTLCDADSRGFIVVAFCSAILHHWMCKIPTEVATLTEINFNSLKTIMSMDHLRSKTPDMVHKEIAVHFLAYNLIRTLIAEACRNTERLPIQVSFKGVIQLFNSFVSLLSFSADCNKAHAILLHAIIKNKVGNRPGRIEPRAVKKRPKAFRRLNKSRELEKAEITKRMKKNSNKKCSSAP
;
A
#
# COMPACT_ATOMS: atom_id res chain seq x y z
N MET A 1 24.40 -36.57 -54.08
CA MET A 1 24.73 -37.22 -52.79
C MET A 1 25.96 -36.47 -52.31
N GLU A 2 25.95 -35.56 -51.35
CA GLU A 2 25.15 -35.35 -50.14
C GLU A 2 24.83 -33.85 -49.97
N CYS A 3 23.70 -33.52 -49.33
CA CYS A 3 23.46 -32.27 -48.61
C CYS A 3 22.05 -32.34 -47.98
N ALA A 4 21.95 -32.74 -46.71
CA ALA A 4 20.73 -32.63 -45.92
C ALA A 4 21.10 -32.47 -44.43
N ALA A 5 21.36 -31.23 -44.01
CA ALA A 5 21.46 -30.88 -42.60
C ALA A 5 20.05 -30.65 -42.04
N SER A 6 19.46 -31.71 -41.48
CA SER A 6 18.21 -31.62 -40.71
C SER A 6 18.50 -31.16 -39.29
N ARG A 7 17.71 -30.20 -38.82
CA ARG A 7 17.74 -29.62 -37.48
C ARG A 7 17.28 -30.65 -36.46
N HIS A 8 18.11 -30.99 -35.48
CA HIS A 8 17.66 -31.58 -34.22
C HIS A 8 17.84 -30.55 -33.09
N VAL A 9 16.70 -30.06 -32.60
CA VAL A 9 16.56 -29.39 -31.31
C VAL A 9 16.65 -30.49 -30.24
N THR A 10 17.68 -30.47 -29.41
CA THR A 10 17.73 -31.27 -28.18
C THR A 10 17.43 -30.38 -26.99
N LEU A 11 16.17 -30.48 -26.56
CA LEU A 11 15.69 -30.23 -25.21
C LEU A 11 16.44 -31.15 -24.23
N CYS A 12 17.11 -30.62 -23.21
CA CYS A 12 17.50 -31.36 -22.00
C CYS A 12 17.81 -30.39 -20.83
N ASP A 13 16.86 -30.37 -19.90
CA ASP A 13 17.00 -30.36 -18.43
C ASP A 13 17.87 -29.29 -17.74
N ALA A 14 17.16 -28.25 -17.28
CA ALA A 14 17.62 -27.31 -16.26
C ALA A 14 16.85 -27.52 -14.94
N ASP A 15 16.70 -28.77 -14.48
CA ASP A 15 16.05 -29.11 -13.20
C ASP A 15 17.06 -29.68 -12.21
N SER A 16 17.56 -28.82 -11.32
CA SER A 16 17.93 -29.20 -9.94
C SER A 16 18.39 -28.00 -9.10
N ARG A 17 18.72 -26.85 -9.71
CA ARG A 17 19.18 -25.65 -8.98
C ARG A 17 18.06 -24.64 -8.69
N GLY A 18 16.94 -24.74 -9.40
CA GLY A 18 15.75 -23.91 -9.16
C GLY A 18 14.92 -24.34 -7.95
N PHE A 19 15.04 -25.59 -7.51
CA PHE A 19 14.21 -26.12 -6.41
C PHE A 19 14.55 -25.53 -5.04
N ILE A 20 15.82 -25.22 -4.75
CA ILE A 20 16.21 -24.65 -3.45
C ILE A 20 15.76 -23.18 -3.35
N VAL A 21 15.83 -22.42 -4.44
CA VAL A 21 15.39 -21.01 -4.45
C VAL A 21 13.86 -20.91 -4.36
N VAL A 22 13.12 -21.80 -5.02
CA VAL A 22 11.64 -21.82 -4.97
C VAL A 22 11.12 -22.39 -3.64
N ALA A 23 11.78 -23.41 -3.06
CA ALA A 23 11.41 -23.96 -1.76
C ALA A 23 11.70 -23.00 -0.59
N PHE A 24 12.83 -22.28 -0.62
CA PHE A 24 13.08 -21.22 0.36
C PHE A 24 12.14 -20.03 0.16
N CYS A 25 11.79 -19.67 -1.07
CA CYS A 25 10.80 -18.63 -1.33
C CYS A 25 9.42 -19.01 -0.77
N SER A 26 9.04 -20.28 -0.84
CA SER A 26 7.75 -20.79 -0.35
C SER A 26 7.69 -20.87 1.19
N ALA A 27 8.77 -21.30 1.85
CA ALA A 27 8.85 -21.36 3.31
C ALA A 27 9.01 -19.96 3.94
N ILE A 28 9.78 -19.07 3.31
CA ILE A 28 9.88 -17.66 3.71
C ILE A 28 8.56 -16.95 3.43
N LEU A 29 7.88 -17.20 2.30
CA LEU A 29 6.52 -16.69 2.07
C LEU A 29 5.55 -17.21 3.13
N HIS A 30 5.55 -18.50 3.44
CA HIS A 30 4.58 -19.07 4.39
C HIS A 30 4.85 -18.61 5.83
N HIS A 31 6.12 -18.50 6.23
CA HIS A 31 6.51 -17.92 7.52
C HIS A 31 6.23 -16.41 7.57
N TRP A 32 6.52 -15.65 6.50
CA TRP A 32 6.11 -14.24 6.41
C TRP A 32 4.59 -14.12 6.43
N MET A 33 3.86 -14.91 5.67
CA MET A 33 2.40 -14.88 5.58
C MET A 33 1.71 -15.22 6.91
N CYS A 34 2.27 -16.14 7.70
CA CYS A 34 1.77 -16.44 9.06
C CYS A 34 2.21 -15.43 10.13
N LYS A 35 3.27 -14.64 9.89
CA LYS A 35 3.77 -13.59 10.80
C LYS A 35 3.33 -12.18 10.40
N ILE A 36 2.68 -12.02 9.25
CA ILE A 36 1.95 -10.80 8.89
C ILE A 36 0.83 -10.68 9.94
N PRO A 37 0.89 -9.71 10.85
CA PRO A 37 -0.10 -9.60 11.92
C PRO A 37 -1.48 -9.46 11.27
N THR A 38 -2.46 -10.21 11.75
CA THR A 38 -3.87 -10.15 11.34
C THR A 38 -4.44 -8.73 11.39
N GLU A 39 -3.76 -7.80 12.07
CA GLU A 39 -4.02 -6.36 12.06
C GLU A 39 -3.82 -5.65 10.70
N VAL A 40 -2.95 -6.14 9.79
CA VAL A 40 -2.81 -5.55 8.45
C VAL A 40 -3.81 -6.12 7.45
N ALA A 41 -4.39 -7.29 7.72
CA ALA A 41 -5.36 -7.95 6.85
C ALA A 41 -6.73 -7.24 6.83
N THR A 42 -7.15 -6.64 7.95
CA THR A 42 -8.45 -5.96 8.10
C THR A 42 -8.58 -4.62 7.35
N LEU A 43 -7.52 -4.16 6.68
CA LEU A 43 -7.47 -2.87 6.01
C LEU A 43 -7.46 -2.96 4.48
N THR A 44 -7.55 -4.16 3.91
CA THR A 44 -7.36 -4.43 2.47
C THR A 44 -8.21 -3.53 1.56
N GLU A 45 -9.49 -3.29 1.87
CA GLU A 45 -10.35 -2.39 1.06
C GLU A 45 -10.00 -0.89 1.19
N ILE A 46 -9.63 -0.41 2.38
CA ILE A 46 -9.28 1.01 2.62
C ILE A 46 -7.88 1.33 2.06
N ASN A 47 -7.03 0.32 1.91
CA ASN A 47 -5.61 0.44 1.59
C ASN A 47 -5.28 0.61 0.10
N PHE A 48 -6.19 0.24 -0.82
CA PHE A 48 -5.92 0.39 -2.26
C PHE A 48 -5.68 1.84 -2.69
N ASN A 49 -6.25 2.81 -1.96
CA ASN A 49 -6.03 4.21 -2.25
C ASN A 49 -4.56 4.62 -2.04
N SER A 50 -3.88 4.05 -1.05
CA SER A 50 -2.45 4.31 -0.80
C SER A 50 -1.57 3.75 -1.93
N LEU A 51 -1.89 2.54 -2.42
CA LEU A 51 -1.21 1.94 -3.57
C LEU A 51 -1.35 2.80 -4.83
N LYS A 52 -2.58 3.19 -5.16
CA LYS A 52 -2.90 4.01 -6.33
C LYS A 52 -2.27 5.40 -6.29
N THR A 53 -2.52 6.13 -5.20
CA THR A 53 -2.21 7.56 -5.12
C THR A 53 -0.84 7.88 -4.52
N ILE A 54 -0.37 7.12 -3.53
CA ILE A 54 0.89 7.41 -2.83
C ILE A 54 2.06 6.69 -3.51
N MET A 55 1.86 5.45 -3.95
CA MET A 55 2.88 4.67 -4.68
C MET A 55 2.79 4.81 -6.20
N SER A 56 1.93 5.70 -6.70
CA SER A 56 1.76 6.03 -8.12
C SER A 56 1.45 4.82 -9.02
N MET A 57 0.74 3.81 -8.50
CA MET A 57 0.30 2.65 -9.28
C MET A 57 -0.76 3.01 -10.35
N ASP A 58 -1.26 4.26 -10.36
CA ASP A 58 -2.21 4.74 -11.38
C ASP A 58 -1.63 4.77 -12.81
N HIS A 59 -0.31 4.75 -12.97
CA HIS A 59 0.35 4.74 -14.26
C HIS A 59 1.54 3.77 -14.29
N LEU A 60 1.29 2.57 -14.81
CA LEU A 60 2.32 1.55 -15.00
C LEU A 60 3.12 1.82 -16.28
N ARG A 61 4.45 1.68 -16.22
CA ARG A 61 5.34 1.95 -17.37
C ARG A 61 5.50 0.75 -18.30
N SER A 62 5.23 -0.45 -17.79
CA SER A 62 5.41 -1.70 -18.53
C SER A 62 4.42 -1.82 -19.69
N LYS A 63 4.90 -2.31 -20.84
CA LYS A 63 4.09 -2.50 -22.06
C LYS A 63 3.67 -3.95 -22.31
N THR A 64 4.35 -4.91 -21.69
CA THR A 64 4.06 -6.34 -21.84
C THR A 64 3.32 -6.88 -20.61
N PRO A 65 2.40 -7.84 -20.77
CA PRO A 65 1.58 -8.34 -19.67
C PRO A 65 2.43 -8.98 -18.56
N ASP A 66 3.51 -9.69 -18.91
CA ASP A 66 4.42 -10.29 -17.94
C ASP A 66 5.14 -9.23 -17.08
N MET A 67 5.61 -8.14 -17.70
CA MET A 67 6.26 -7.05 -16.95
C MET A 67 5.26 -6.26 -16.09
N VAL A 68 4.02 -6.11 -16.54
CA VAL A 68 2.94 -5.49 -15.75
C VAL A 68 2.69 -6.28 -14.47
N HIS A 69 2.64 -7.62 -14.53
CA HIS A 69 2.49 -8.45 -13.32
C HIS A 69 3.64 -8.24 -12.34
N LYS A 70 4.89 -8.14 -12.83
CA LYS A 70 6.07 -7.88 -11.99
C LYS A 70 6.02 -6.49 -11.36
N GLU A 71 5.64 -5.46 -12.12
CA GLU A 71 5.50 -4.08 -11.64
C GLU A 71 4.46 -4.00 -10.51
N ILE A 72 3.30 -4.63 -10.72
CA ILE A 72 2.25 -4.74 -9.70
C ILE A 72 2.78 -5.49 -8.46
N ALA A 73 3.44 -6.63 -8.63
CA ALA A 73 3.99 -7.42 -7.53
C ALA A 73 5.00 -6.62 -6.69
N VAL A 74 5.88 -5.84 -7.33
CA VAL A 74 6.85 -4.98 -6.63
C VAL A 74 6.14 -3.89 -5.82
N HIS A 75 5.10 -3.27 -6.37
CA HIS A 75 4.30 -2.30 -5.60
C HIS A 75 3.64 -2.94 -4.36
N PHE A 76 3.07 -4.14 -4.49
CA PHE A 76 2.51 -4.86 -3.34
C PHE A 76 3.57 -5.24 -2.31
N LEU A 77 4.75 -5.67 -2.76
CA LEU A 77 5.87 -5.99 -1.89
C LEU A 77 6.33 -4.77 -1.10
N ALA A 78 6.58 -3.64 -1.77
CA ALA A 78 7.00 -2.40 -1.12
C ALA A 78 5.92 -1.87 -0.16
N TYR A 79 4.65 -2.00 -0.53
CA TYR A 79 3.53 -1.64 0.35
C TYR A 79 3.52 -2.47 1.64
N ASN A 80 3.63 -3.79 1.50
CA ASN A 80 3.64 -4.71 2.64
C ASN A 80 4.85 -4.45 3.54
N LEU A 81 6.03 -4.18 2.96
CA LEU A 81 7.23 -3.85 3.72
C LEU A 81 7.04 -2.60 4.60
N ILE A 82 6.53 -1.51 4.02
CA ILE A 82 6.26 -0.28 4.77
C ILE A 82 5.20 -0.52 5.86
N ARG A 83 4.17 -1.33 5.59
CA ARG A 83 3.15 -1.68 6.58
C ARG A 83 3.72 -2.51 7.73
N THR A 84 4.59 -3.47 7.46
CA THR A 84 5.27 -4.24 8.50
C THR A 84 6.16 -3.34 9.34
N LEU A 85 6.90 -2.41 8.74
CA LEU A 85 7.72 -1.43 9.48
C LEU A 85 6.88 -0.55 10.41
N ILE A 86 5.70 -0.10 9.94
CA ILE A 86 4.78 0.67 10.80
C ILE A 86 4.25 -0.20 11.94
N ALA A 87 3.86 -1.45 11.66
CA ALA A 87 3.36 -2.38 12.69
C ALA A 87 4.44 -2.70 13.73
N GLU A 88 5.69 -2.86 13.31
CA GLU A 88 6.83 -3.05 14.20
C GLU A 88 7.07 -1.83 15.09
N ALA A 89 7.08 -0.63 14.50
CA ALA A 89 7.23 0.61 15.25
C ALA A 89 6.08 0.79 16.28
N CYS A 90 4.87 0.35 15.93
CA CYS A 90 3.71 0.43 16.82
C CYS A 90 3.69 -0.61 17.93
N ARG A 91 4.36 -1.77 17.77
CA ARG A 91 4.26 -2.95 18.66
C ARG A 91 4.49 -2.64 20.14
N ASN A 92 5.44 -1.76 20.45
CA ASN A 92 5.81 -1.40 21.84
C ASN A 92 5.28 -0.02 22.24
N THR A 93 4.26 0.50 21.54
CA THR A 93 3.68 1.82 21.79
C THR A 93 2.17 1.74 21.87
N GLU A 94 1.54 2.74 22.49
CA GLU A 94 0.08 2.83 22.58
C GLU A 94 -0.60 3.26 21.26
N ARG A 95 0.14 3.34 20.14
CA ARG A 95 -0.37 3.86 18.86
C ARG A 95 -0.79 2.75 17.91
N LEU A 96 -1.94 2.96 17.26
CA LEU A 96 -2.44 2.07 16.22
C LEU A 96 -1.76 2.36 14.87
N PRO A 97 -1.44 1.35 14.04
CA PRO A 97 -0.83 1.50 12.72
C PRO A 97 -1.58 2.45 11.75
N ILE A 98 -2.90 2.54 11.88
CA ILE A 98 -3.76 3.45 11.09
C ILE A 98 -3.48 4.93 11.39
N GLN A 99 -3.05 5.24 12.61
CA GLN A 99 -2.79 6.63 13.03
C GLN A 99 -1.46 7.17 12.53
N VAL A 100 -0.63 6.31 11.93
CA VAL A 100 0.67 6.66 11.35
C VAL A 100 0.52 7.01 9.88
N SER A 101 1.16 8.11 9.46
CA SER A 101 1.07 8.61 8.08
C SER A 101 1.88 7.75 7.13
N PHE A 102 1.21 6.97 6.27
CA PHE A 102 1.87 6.14 5.26
C PHE A 102 2.80 6.95 4.33
N LYS A 103 2.34 8.12 3.86
CA LYS A 103 3.16 9.00 3.02
C LYS A 103 4.37 9.56 3.76
N GLY A 104 4.19 9.94 5.04
CA GLY A 104 5.29 10.44 5.87
C GLY A 104 6.35 9.37 6.11
N VAL A 105 5.94 8.11 6.28
CA VAL A 105 6.86 6.98 6.44
C VAL A 105 7.64 6.69 5.17
N ILE A 106 7.04 6.74 3.99
CA ILE A 106 7.78 6.59 2.72
C ILE A 106 8.83 7.70 2.56
N GLN A 107 8.46 8.95 2.86
CA GLN A 107 9.41 10.09 2.79
C GLN A 107 10.57 9.91 3.76
N LEU A 108 10.26 9.53 5.00
CA LEU A 108 11.25 9.24 6.03
C LEU A 108 12.17 8.09 5.60
N PHE A 109 11.60 6.99 5.13
CA PHE A 109 12.33 5.81 4.68
C PHE A 109 13.30 6.18 3.55
N ASN A 110 12.82 6.89 2.52
CA ASN A 110 13.66 7.34 1.41
C ASN A 110 14.82 8.24 1.86
N SER A 111 14.61 9.12 2.84
CA SER A 111 15.69 9.93 3.43
C SER A 111 16.66 9.10 4.27
N PHE A 112 16.20 8.00 4.87
CA PHE A 112 17.00 7.11 5.70
C PHE A 112 17.77 6.04 4.90
N VAL A 113 17.42 5.78 3.63
CA VAL A 113 18.12 4.77 2.81
C VAL A 113 19.63 5.01 2.79
N SER A 114 20.05 6.27 2.62
CA SER A 114 21.46 6.64 2.63
C SER A 114 22.11 6.34 3.98
N LEU A 115 21.44 6.69 5.09
CA LEU A 115 21.97 6.45 6.44
C LEU A 115 22.09 4.95 6.75
N LEU A 116 21.10 4.14 6.34
CA LEU A 116 21.12 2.69 6.50
C LEU A 116 22.21 2.01 5.66
N SER A 117 22.52 2.57 4.49
CA SER A 117 23.53 2.01 3.57
C SER A 117 24.96 2.23 4.05
N PHE A 118 25.20 3.30 4.83
CA PHE A 118 26.55 3.69 5.30
C PHE A 118 26.77 3.51 6.81
N SER A 119 25.75 3.12 7.58
CA SER A 119 25.92 2.95 9.03
C SER A 119 26.69 1.65 9.33
N ALA A 120 27.76 1.75 10.13
CA ALA A 120 28.43 0.57 10.68
C ALA A 120 27.52 -0.22 11.65
N ASP A 121 26.60 0.47 12.33
CA ASP A 121 25.65 -0.11 13.28
C ASP A 121 24.21 -0.09 12.74
N CYS A 122 23.88 -1.06 11.89
CA CYS A 122 22.54 -1.19 11.30
C CYS A 122 21.42 -1.26 12.36
N ASN A 123 21.67 -1.90 13.50
CA ASN A 123 20.68 -2.04 14.58
C ASN A 123 20.31 -0.70 15.21
N LYS A 124 21.29 0.20 15.41
CA LYS A 124 21.04 1.53 15.96
C LYS A 124 20.29 2.40 14.96
N ALA A 125 20.69 2.37 13.69
CA ALA A 125 20.00 3.09 12.62
C ALA A 125 18.54 2.62 12.48
N HIS A 126 18.30 1.31 12.58
CA HIS A 126 16.96 0.73 12.58
C HIS A 126 16.11 1.20 13.77
N ALA A 127 16.65 1.18 14.99
CA ALA A 127 15.94 1.68 16.17
C ALA A 127 15.56 3.16 16.05
N ILE A 128 16.47 4.00 15.53
CA ILE A 128 16.21 5.43 15.27
C ILE A 128 15.08 5.60 14.25
N LEU A 129 15.07 4.79 13.18
CA LEU A 129 14.02 4.81 12.16
C LEU A 129 12.65 4.49 12.78
N LEU A 130 12.54 3.42 13.58
CA LEU A 130 11.29 3.06 14.25
C LEU A 130 10.78 4.19 15.16
N HIS A 131 11.68 4.82 15.93
CA HIS A 131 11.33 5.98 16.75
C HIS A 131 10.86 7.19 15.92
N ALA A 132 11.45 7.43 14.75
CA ALA A 132 11.03 8.50 13.86
C ALA A 132 9.67 8.22 13.17
N ILE A 133 9.37 6.96 12.85
CA ILE A 133 8.08 6.54 12.28
C ILE A 133 6.92 6.88 13.23
N ILE A 134 7.07 6.61 14.52
CA ILE A 134 6.04 6.87 15.54
C ILE A 134 5.67 8.36 15.63
N LYS A 135 6.61 9.26 15.32
CA LYS A 135 6.37 10.72 15.33
C LYS A 135 5.52 11.21 14.16
N ASN A 136 5.46 10.46 13.05
CA ASN A 136 4.70 10.81 11.86
C ASN A 136 3.19 10.50 12.01
N LYS A 137 2.48 11.35 12.76
CA LYS A 137 1.04 11.20 13.02
C LYS A 137 0.19 11.69 11.85
N VAL A 138 -0.87 10.94 11.52
CA VAL A 138 -2.00 11.46 10.72
C VAL A 138 -2.82 12.41 11.59
N GLY A 139 -2.81 13.69 11.24
CA GLY A 139 -3.61 14.69 11.94
C GLY A 139 -5.11 14.41 11.82
N ASN A 140 -5.79 14.29 12.96
CA ASN A 140 -7.25 14.26 12.96
C ASN A 140 -7.77 15.66 12.62
N ARG A 141 -8.58 15.78 11.56
CA ARG A 141 -9.28 17.02 11.18
C ARG A 141 -10.77 16.83 11.44
N PRO A 142 -11.22 16.92 12.71
CA PRO A 142 -12.63 16.79 13.04
C PRO A 142 -13.44 17.88 12.31
N GLY A 143 -14.61 17.53 11.81
CA GLY A 143 -15.47 18.44 11.05
C GLY A 143 -15.12 18.64 9.57
N ARG A 144 -14.14 17.91 9.02
CA ARG A 144 -13.84 17.97 7.57
C ARG A 144 -14.94 17.29 6.75
N ILE A 145 -15.85 18.09 6.21
CA ILE A 145 -16.89 17.65 5.28
C ILE A 145 -16.62 18.28 3.90
N GLU A 146 -15.97 17.49 3.05
CA GLU A 146 -15.81 17.60 1.59
C GLU A 146 -17.03 17.30 0.71
N PRO A 147 -17.72 18.23 0.01
CA PRO A 147 -18.63 17.82 -1.05
C PRO A 147 -17.89 17.03 -2.13
N ARG A 148 -18.35 15.81 -2.41
CA ARG A 148 -17.82 14.97 -3.49
C ARG A 148 -18.38 15.40 -4.85
N ALA A 149 -18.06 16.63 -5.23
CA ALA A 149 -18.52 17.29 -6.45
C ALA A 149 -17.39 18.13 -7.06
N VAL A 150 -17.36 18.25 -8.40
CA VAL A 150 -16.26 18.89 -9.13
C VAL A 150 -16.75 20.14 -9.86
N LYS A 151 -15.94 21.21 -9.91
CA LYS A 151 -16.29 22.47 -10.57
C LYS A 151 -16.04 22.46 -12.09
N LYS A 152 -15.00 21.74 -12.56
CA LYS A 152 -14.57 21.63 -13.97
C LYS A 152 -14.76 20.18 -14.51
N ARG A 153 -15.04 20.01 -15.81
CA ARG A 153 -15.16 18.68 -16.49
C ARG A 153 -13.85 18.29 -17.22
N PRO A 154 -13.60 16.98 -17.50
CA PRO A 154 -14.48 15.82 -17.28
C PRO A 154 -13.93 14.85 -16.24
N LYS A 155 -14.58 14.77 -15.07
CA LYS A 155 -14.48 13.62 -14.16
C LYS A 155 -15.89 13.15 -13.82
N ALA A 156 -16.06 11.85 -13.56
CA ALA A 156 -17.34 11.20 -13.26
C ALA A 156 -17.89 11.56 -11.87
N PHE A 157 -18.04 12.85 -11.58
CA PHE A 157 -18.60 13.38 -10.33
C PHE A 157 -19.63 14.47 -10.65
N ARG A 158 -20.63 14.61 -9.77
CA ARG A 158 -21.66 15.66 -9.89
C ARG A 158 -21.00 17.05 -9.91
N ARG A 159 -21.58 17.99 -10.65
CA ARG A 159 -21.10 19.39 -10.65
C ARG A 159 -21.42 20.07 -9.32
N LEU A 160 -20.48 20.83 -8.80
CA LEU A 160 -20.72 21.72 -7.66
C LEU A 160 -21.36 23.02 -8.15
N ASN A 161 -22.70 23.03 -8.17
CA ASN A 161 -23.51 24.15 -8.70
C ASN A 161 -23.92 25.17 -7.63
N LYS A 162 -23.73 24.85 -6.36
CA LYS A 162 -24.02 25.73 -5.21
C LYS A 162 -22.73 26.15 -4.52
N SER A 163 -22.81 27.16 -3.65
CA SER A 163 -21.70 27.50 -2.75
C SER A 163 -21.29 26.29 -1.92
N ARG A 164 -19.98 26.15 -1.65
CA ARG A 164 -19.43 25.05 -0.85
C ARG A 164 -20.08 24.96 0.52
N GLU A 165 -20.38 26.09 1.15
CA GLU A 165 -20.98 26.13 2.49
C GLU A 165 -22.40 25.57 2.51
N LEU A 166 -23.21 25.94 1.51
CA LEU A 166 -24.57 25.43 1.36
C LEU A 166 -24.58 23.91 1.12
N GLU A 167 -23.68 23.43 0.26
CA GLU A 167 -23.54 22.01 -0.03
C GLU A 167 -23.04 21.22 1.20
N LYS A 168 -22.12 21.79 1.98
CA LYS A 168 -21.69 21.22 3.28
C LYS A 168 -22.86 21.12 4.25
N ALA A 169 -23.65 22.17 4.39
CA ALA A 169 -24.83 22.18 5.26
C ALA A 169 -25.87 21.13 4.84
N GLU A 170 -26.10 20.96 3.53
CA GLU A 170 -26.95 19.88 3.00
C GLU A 170 -26.42 18.50 3.34
N ILE A 171 -25.10 18.27 3.18
CA ILE A 171 -24.47 16.99 3.53
C ILE A 171 -24.63 16.70 5.02
N THR A 172 -24.35 17.68 5.88
CA THR A 172 -24.53 17.54 7.34
C THR A 172 -25.98 17.22 7.71
N LYS A 173 -26.97 17.88 7.07
CA LYS A 173 -28.39 17.57 7.25
C LYS A 173 -28.73 16.13 6.82
N ARG A 174 -28.21 15.67 5.67
CA ARG A 174 -28.40 14.29 5.18
C ARG A 174 -27.77 13.26 6.13
N MET A 175 -26.57 13.53 6.64
CA MET A 175 -25.90 12.67 7.62
C MET A 175 -26.73 12.53 8.91
N LYS A 176 -27.24 13.65 9.45
CA LYS A 176 -28.11 13.65 10.65
C LYS A 176 -29.45 12.92 10.41
N LYS A 177 -30.04 13.04 9.22
CA LYS A 177 -31.25 12.30 8.84
C LYS A 177 -30.98 10.79 8.78
N ASN A 178 -29.85 10.39 8.19
CA ASN A 178 -29.48 8.98 8.08
C ASN A 178 -29.15 8.35 9.44
N SER A 179 -28.50 9.08 10.35
CA SER A 179 -28.25 8.58 11.72
C SER A 179 -29.56 8.36 12.48
N ASN A 180 -30.51 9.31 12.39
CA ASN A 180 -31.83 9.15 13.02
C ASN A 180 -32.61 7.95 12.47
N LYS A 181 -32.61 7.76 11.14
CA LYS A 181 -33.28 6.61 10.50
C LYS A 181 -32.68 5.27 10.94
N LYS A 182 -31.37 5.23 11.18
CA LYS A 182 -30.67 4.03 11.63
C LYS A 182 -31.01 3.69 13.09
N CYS A 183 -31.15 4.68 13.96
CA CYS A 183 -31.59 4.47 15.35
C CYS A 183 -33.06 4.04 15.45
N SER A 184 -33.94 4.51 14.57
CA SER A 184 -35.36 4.12 14.57
C SER A 184 -35.65 2.77 13.89
N SER A 185 -34.63 2.11 13.32
CA SER A 185 -34.75 0.80 12.66
C SER A 185 -33.87 -0.29 13.31
N ALA A 186 -33.22 0.03 14.43
CA ALA A 186 -32.59 -0.98 15.27
C ALA A 186 -33.69 -1.66 16.11
N PRO A 187 -33.80 -3.01 16.07
CA PRO A 187 -34.75 -3.77 16.88
C PRO A 187 -34.44 -3.66 18.38
#